data_AF-A0A3D5X4F6-F1
#
_entry.id   AF-A0A3D5X4F6-F1
#
_cell.length_a   1.000
_cell.length_b   1.000
_cell.length_c   1.000
_cell.angle_alpha   90.00
_cell.angle_beta   90.00
_cell.angle_gamma   90.00
#
_symmetry.space_group_name_H-M   'P 1'
#
loop_
_entity.id
_entity.type
_entity.pdbx_description
1 polymer ?
#
loop_
_entity_poly.entity_id
_entity_poly.type
_entity_poly.pdbx_seq_one_letter_code
_entity_poly.pdbx_strand_id
1 'polypeptide(L)'
;KNLYTLSTKGNLFRLENGEITKSVSLGKEIIWASIDDGNNLWAAPIEGGIHMFEKSDFWSGAKHTFLQGKIVTSAIRDFEGGCWFSTLSNGIFYCPNIEMLVYSQDQGLPSNYITSVFVNKQGVFTGDDLGMVVRINKNMI
;
A
#
# COMPACT_ATOMS: atom_id res chain seq x y z
N LYS A 1 22.41 -15.28 2.72
CA LYS A 1 22.46 -13.87 3.18
C LYS A 1 21.36 -13.73 4.21
N ASN A 2 21.69 -13.61 5.49
CA ASN A 2 20.67 -13.56 6.54
C ASN A 2 20.18 -12.12 6.66
N LEU A 3 18.92 -11.91 6.31
CA LEU A 3 18.25 -10.62 6.36
C LEU A 3 17.24 -10.67 7.49
N TYR A 4 17.36 -9.75 8.45
CA TYR A 4 16.41 -9.62 9.54
C TYR A 4 15.87 -8.20 9.57
N THR A 5 14.60 -8.07 9.89
CA THR A 5 14.01 -6.80 10.31
C THR A 5 13.77 -6.85 11.80
N LEU A 6 14.24 -5.84 12.51
CA LEU A 6 13.94 -5.64 13.91
C LEU A 6 13.16 -4.34 14.07
N SER A 7 12.16 -4.32 14.92
CA SER A 7 11.50 -3.10 15.36
C SER A 7 11.84 -2.82 16.81
N THR A 8 12.22 -1.59 17.11
CA THR A 8 12.31 -1.10 18.49
C THR A 8 11.83 0.33 18.54
N LYS A 9 10.83 0.58 19.40
CA LYS A 9 10.03 1.81 19.40
C LYS A 9 9.44 2.04 18.01
N GLY A 10 9.43 3.29 17.53
CA GLY A 10 8.95 3.63 16.20
C GLY A 10 9.95 3.42 15.07
N ASN A 11 11.02 2.63 15.27
CA ASN A 11 12.06 2.45 14.28
C ASN A 11 12.10 1.01 13.78
N LEU A 12 12.31 0.87 12.47
CA LEU A 12 12.60 -0.37 11.77
C LEU A 12 14.07 -0.39 11.39
N PHE A 13 14.74 -1.51 11.63
CA PHE A 13 16.14 -1.71 11.30
C PHE A 13 16.29 -2.90 10.37
N ARG A 14 17.16 -2.75 9.37
CA ARG A 14 17.58 -3.84 8.50
C ARG A 14 18.96 -4.31 8.91
N LEU A 15 19.06 -5.59 9.25
CA LEU A 15 20.32 -6.23 9.57
C LEU A 15 20.80 -7.08 8.40
N GLU A 16 22.05 -6.90 7.99
CA GLU A 16 22.73 -7.79 7.05
C GLU A 16 24.02 -8.29 7.69
N ASN A 17 24.19 -9.62 7.74
CA ASN A 17 25.37 -10.25 8.34
C ASN A 17 25.66 -9.81 9.80
N GLY A 18 24.61 -9.50 10.57
CA GLY A 18 24.72 -9.09 11.98
C GLY A 18 24.91 -7.59 12.20
N GLU A 19 25.07 -6.80 11.14
CA GLU A 19 25.24 -5.35 11.25
C GLU A 19 23.97 -4.61 10.83
N ILE A 20 23.63 -3.54 11.55
CA ILE A 20 22.58 -2.62 11.12
C ILE A 20 23.09 -1.87 9.90
N THR A 21 22.47 -2.12 8.77
CA THR A 21 22.83 -1.46 7.51
C THR A 21 21.98 -0.23 7.26
N LYS A 22 20.72 -0.24 7.73
CA LYS A 22 19.73 0.82 7.47
C LYS A 22 18.66 0.90 8.57
N SER A 23 18.03 2.06 8.68
CA SER A 23 16.90 2.31 9.58
C SER A 23 15.88 3.30 9.01
N VAL A 24 14.60 3.11 9.32
CA VAL A 24 13.52 4.10 9.05
C VAL A 24 12.72 4.32 10.33
N SER A 25 12.31 5.57 10.57
CA SER A 25 11.45 5.95 11.69
C SER A 25 10.04 6.25 11.21
N LEU A 26 9.05 5.64 11.85
CA LEU A 26 7.63 5.89 11.69
C LEU A 26 7.08 6.87 12.73
N GLY A 27 7.93 7.39 13.63
CA GLY A 27 7.57 8.38 14.64
C GLY A 27 6.68 7.88 15.80
N LYS A 28 6.03 6.72 15.64
CA LYS A 28 5.17 6.08 16.64
C LYS A 28 5.58 4.63 16.85
N GLU A 29 5.36 4.10 18.05
CA GLU A 29 5.70 2.72 18.42
C GLU A 29 5.12 1.70 17.44
N ILE A 30 5.94 0.76 16.99
CA ILE A 30 5.54 -0.29 16.05
C ILE A 30 4.99 -1.47 16.85
N ILE A 31 3.72 -1.80 16.62
CA ILE A 31 3.01 -2.89 17.29
C ILE A 31 3.15 -4.22 16.55
N TRP A 32 3.35 -4.16 15.24
CA TRP A 32 3.52 -5.35 14.41
C TRP A 32 4.36 -5.02 13.17
N ALA A 33 5.21 -5.95 12.76
CA ALA A 33 5.91 -5.88 11.49
C ALA A 33 6.16 -7.28 10.93
N SER A 34 6.10 -7.43 9.61
CA SER A 34 6.39 -8.68 8.92
C SER A 34 6.88 -8.44 7.51
N ILE A 35 7.63 -9.39 6.97
CA ILE A 35 8.02 -9.41 5.56
C ILE A 35 7.07 -10.37 4.82
N ASP A 36 6.57 -9.96 3.66
CA ASP A 36 5.77 -10.82 2.78
C ASP A 36 6.63 -11.63 1.80
N ASP A 37 6.02 -12.53 1.03
CA ASP A 37 6.72 -13.39 0.06
C ASP A 37 7.43 -12.59 -1.06
N GLY A 38 7.00 -11.35 -1.31
CA GLY A 38 7.66 -10.41 -2.21
C GLY A 38 8.92 -9.75 -1.63
N ASN A 39 9.24 -10.03 -0.36
CA ASN A 39 10.19 -9.31 0.48
C ASN A 39 9.82 -7.84 0.74
N ASN A 40 8.54 -7.48 0.66
CA ASN A 40 8.08 -6.17 1.11
C ASN A 40 7.93 -6.20 2.63
N LEU A 41 8.36 -5.14 3.30
CA LEU A 41 8.11 -5.00 4.73
C LEU A 41 6.78 -4.32 4.96
N TRP A 42 6.03 -4.89 5.87
CA TRP A 42 4.83 -4.31 6.43
C TRP A 42 5.12 -3.92 7.87
N ALA A 43 4.70 -2.73 8.27
CA ALA A 43 4.82 -2.26 9.64
C ALA A 43 3.60 -1.45 10.06
N ALA A 44 3.06 -1.78 11.22
CA ALA A 44 1.92 -1.11 11.82
C ALA A 44 2.39 -0.33 13.05
N PRO A 45 2.57 1.00 12.94
CA PRO A 45 2.72 1.87 14.09
C PRO A 45 1.38 2.09 14.78
N ILE A 46 1.40 2.27 16.09
CA ILE A 46 0.22 2.55 16.89
C ILE A 46 -0.52 3.76 16.33
N GLU A 47 -1.81 3.58 16.03
CA GLU A 47 -2.70 4.59 15.41
C GLU A 47 -2.24 5.15 14.05
N GLY A 48 -1.20 4.60 13.42
CA GLY A 48 -0.73 5.05 12.11
C GLY A 48 -1.29 4.24 10.94
N GLY A 49 -2.08 3.19 11.23
CA GLY A 49 -2.53 2.23 10.23
C GLY A 49 -1.47 1.18 9.97
N ILE A 50 -1.27 0.83 8.70
CA ILE A 50 -0.23 -0.09 8.26
C ILE A 50 0.48 0.45 7.02
N HIS A 51 1.81 0.40 7.05
CA HIS A 51 2.70 0.87 5.99
C HIS A 51 3.38 -0.30 5.30
N MET A 52 3.38 -0.31 3.98
CA MET A 52 4.13 -1.25 3.15
C MET A 52 5.31 -0.54 2.51
N PHE A 53 6.50 -1.13 2.68
CA PHE A 53 7.76 -0.69 2.11
C PHE A 53 8.23 -1.73 1.10
N GLU A 54 8.41 -1.30 -0.15
CA GLU A 54 8.90 -2.21 -1.18
C GLU A 54 10.34 -2.64 -0.94
N LYS A 55 10.68 -3.86 -1.33
CA LYS A 55 12.06 -4.38 -1.25
C LYS A 55 13.08 -3.44 -1.90
N SER A 56 12.76 -2.92 -3.08
CA SER A 56 13.61 -2.07 -3.92
C SER A 56 13.79 -0.67 -3.36
N ASP A 57 12.72 -0.11 -2.80
CA ASP A 57 12.66 1.30 -2.39
C ASP A 57 12.13 1.48 -0.97
N PHE A 58 12.63 0.64 -0.09
CA PHE A 58 12.19 0.53 1.30
C PHE A 58 12.38 1.81 2.12
N TRP A 59 13.12 2.78 1.59
CA TRP A 59 13.67 3.90 2.37
C TRP A 59 13.27 5.28 1.83
N SER A 60 12.60 5.36 0.66
CA SER A 60 11.95 6.61 0.20
C SER A 60 10.64 6.91 0.95
N GLY A 61 10.17 5.95 1.74
CA GLY A 61 8.93 6.01 2.48
C GLY A 61 8.09 4.76 2.25
N ALA A 62 6.92 4.72 2.87
CA ALA A 62 5.95 3.68 2.58
C ALA A 62 5.41 3.88 1.16
N LYS A 63 5.45 2.84 0.31
CA LYS A 63 4.78 2.87 -1.00
C LYS A 63 3.27 2.96 -0.82
N HIS A 64 2.74 2.18 0.12
CA HIS A 64 1.33 2.19 0.45
C HIS A 64 1.13 2.35 1.96
N THR A 65 0.13 3.15 2.32
CA THR A 65 -0.36 3.27 3.69
C THR A 65 -1.85 3.00 3.69
N PHE A 66 -2.29 2.06 4.53
CA PHE A 66 -3.69 1.67 4.65
C PHE A 66 -4.20 1.94 6.06
N LEU A 67 -5.50 2.15 6.19
CA LEU A 67 -6.21 2.25 7.48
C LEU A 67 -5.62 3.33 8.41
N GLN A 68 -5.27 4.49 7.86
CA GLN A 68 -4.71 5.59 8.65
C GLN A 68 -5.63 5.97 9.82
N GLY A 69 -5.06 6.20 11.01
CA GLY A 69 -5.81 6.44 12.25
C GLY A 69 -6.36 5.18 12.91
N LYS A 70 -6.09 3.98 12.37
CA LYS A 70 -6.46 2.69 12.98
C LYS A 70 -5.24 2.03 13.62
N ILE A 71 -5.48 1.22 14.64
CA ILE A 71 -4.45 0.40 15.27
C ILE A 71 -4.52 -0.99 14.63
N VAL A 72 -3.65 -1.25 13.65
CA VAL A 72 -3.59 -2.52 12.91
C VAL A 72 -2.74 -3.53 13.69
N THR A 73 -3.34 -4.64 14.12
CA THR A 73 -2.68 -5.63 14.98
C THR A 73 -1.98 -6.75 14.21
N SER A 74 -2.37 -6.98 12.96
CA SER A 74 -1.74 -7.95 12.07
C SER A 74 -2.19 -7.74 10.62
N ALA A 75 -1.38 -8.25 9.69
CA ALA A 75 -1.74 -8.37 8.28
C ALA A 75 -1.30 -9.72 7.72
N ILE A 76 -2.12 -10.29 6.82
CA ILE A 76 -1.79 -11.50 6.08
C ILE A 76 -2.28 -11.40 4.64
N ARG A 77 -1.52 -11.95 3.71
CA ARG A 77 -1.91 -12.10 2.31
C ARG A 77 -2.52 -13.49 2.12
N ASP A 78 -3.68 -13.57 1.47
CA ASP A 78 -4.30 -14.84 1.10
C ASP A 78 -3.73 -15.39 -0.22
N PHE A 79 -4.24 -16.56 -0.63
CA PHE A 79 -3.80 -17.27 -1.82
C PHE A 79 -4.26 -16.62 -3.14
N GLU A 80 -5.23 -15.71 -3.11
CA GLU A 80 -5.70 -14.95 -4.29
C GLU A 80 -4.95 -13.62 -4.44
N GLY A 81 -4.06 -13.29 -3.48
CA GLY A 81 -3.29 -12.06 -3.44
C GLY A 81 -3.97 -10.92 -2.69
N GLY A 82 -5.14 -11.16 -2.09
CA GLY A 82 -5.83 -10.22 -1.23
C GLY A 82 -5.17 -10.11 0.14
N CYS A 83 -5.26 -8.94 0.77
CA CYS A 83 -4.70 -8.66 2.09
C CYS A 83 -5.80 -8.51 3.13
N TRP A 84 -5.64 -9.21 4.24
CA TRP A 84 -6.49 -9.17 5.43
C TRP A 84 -5.77 -8.41 6.53
N PHE A 85 -6.45 -7.44 7.14
CA PHE A 85 -5.92 -6.62 8.22
C PHE A 85 -6.81 -6.76 9.46
N SER A 86 -6.25 -7.21 10.58
CA SER A 86 -6.94 -7.15 11.86
C SER A 86 -6.63 -5.83 12.56
N THR A 87 -7.61 -5.30 13.29
CA THR A 87 -7.44 -4.07 14.08
C THR A 87 -7.79 -4.31 15.53
N LEU A 88 -7.30 -3.45 16.42
CA LEU A 88 -7.57 -3.56 17.85
C LEU A 88 -9.06 -3.41 18.21
N SER A 89 -9.77 -2.47 17.55
CA SER A 89 -11.14 -2.10 17.92
C SER A 89 -12.06 -1.78 16.74
N ASN A 90 -11.66 -2.08 15.50
CA ASN A 90 -12.43 -1.76 14.29
C ASN A 90 -12.71 -2.99 13.42
N GLY A 91 -12.55 -4.20 13.96
CA GLY A 91 -12.78 -5.45 13.25
C GLY A 91 -11.68 -5.80 12.25
N ILE A 92 -12.07 -6.46 11.16
CA ILE A 92 -11.18 -6.95 10.10
C ILE A 92 -11.50 -6.20 8.80
N PHE A 93 -10.45 -5.80 8.07
CA PHE A 93 -10.55 -5.20 6.75
C PHE A 93 -9.96 -6.16 5.72
N TYR A 94 -10.56 -6.20 4.54
CA TYR A 94 -10.07 -6.97 3.40
C TYR A 94 -9.79 -6.05 2.22
N CYS A 95 -8.63 -6.19 1.60
CA CYS A 95 -8.17 -5.46 0.43
C CYS A 95 -7.84 -6.47 -0.67
N PRO A 96 -8.70 -6.66 -1.69
CA PRO A 96 -8.50 -7.69 -2.72
C PRO A 96 -7.24 -7.51 -3.56
N ASN A 97 -6.74 -6.27 -3.67
CA ASN A 97 -5.51 -5.96 -4.37
C ASN A 97 -4.89 -4.69 -3.76
N ILE A 98 -3.62 -4.79 -3.35
CA ILE A 98 -2.85 -3.69 -2.77
C ILE A 98 -2.40 -2.66 -3.82
N GLU A 99 -2.30 -3.06 -5.08
CA GLU A 99 -1.89 -2.19 -6.19
C GLU A 99 -3.13 -1.46 -6.72
N MET A 100 -3.16 -0.14 -6.54
CA MET A 100 -4.17 0.71 -7.16
C MET A 100 -3.66 1.25 -8.48
N LEU A 101 -4.42 1.01 -9.55
CA LEU A 101 -4.19 1.66 -10.83
C LEU A 101 -4.69 3.10 -10.77
N VAL A 102 -3.79 4.04 -11.04
CA VAL A 102 -4.13 5.46 -11.21
C VAL A 102 -4.20 5.74 -12.70
N TYR A 103 -5.23 6.46 -13.10
CA TYR A 103 -5.37 7.07 -14.42
C TYR A 103 -5.60 8.55 -14.19
N SER A 104 -4.58 9.36 -14.47
CA SER A 104 -4.60 10.81 -14.33
C SER A 104 -4.38 11.50 -15.67
N GLN A 105 -4.47 12.84 -15.66
CA GLN A 105 -4.17 13.66 -16.81
C GLN A 105 -2.74 13.48 -17.32
N ASP A 106 -1.80 13.30 -16.39
CA ASP A 106 -0.40 13.03 -16.70
C ASP A 106 -0.19 11.65 -17.35
N GLN A 107 -1.17 10.75 -17.20
CA GLN A 107 -1.18 9.41 -17.79
C GLN A 107 -2.08 9.33 -19.04
N GLY A 108 -2.49 10.48 -19.60
CA GLY A 108 -3.25 10.55 -20.84
C GLY A 108 -4.77 10.60 -20.68
N LEU A 109 -5.29 10.66 -19.45
CA LEU A 109 -6.69 11.03 -19.24
C LEU A 109 -6.88 12.50 -19.64
N PRO A 110 -7.97 12.93 -20.27
CA PRO A 110 -8.01 14.34 -20.69
C PRO A 110 -8.38 15.33 -19.56
N SER A 111 -8.95 14.84 -18.46
CA SER A 111 -9.23 15.63 -17.24
C SER A 111 -9.08 14.77 -15.99
N ASN A 112 -8.61 15.37 -14.89
CA ASN A 112 -8.65 14.76 -13.55
C ASN A 112 -10.02 14.97 -12.86
N TYR A 113 -10.88 15.84 -13.39
CA TYR A 113 -12.20 16.15 -12.85
C TYR A 113 -13.25 15.17 -13.38
N ILE A 114 -13.19 13.93 -12.92
CA ILE A 114 -14.10 12.86 -13.35
C ILE A 114 -15.41 12.91 -12.55
N THR A 115 -16.53 13.04 -13.27
CA THR A 115 -17.88 13.14 -12.69
C THR A 115 -18.62 11.81 -12.69
N SER A 116 -18.25 10.88 -13.57
CA SER A 116 -18.89 9.57 -13.66
C SER A 116 -17.95 8.48 -14.18
N VAL A 117 -18.18 7.25 -13.74
CA VAL A 117 -17.48 6.05 -14.21
C VAL A 117 -18.52 4.97 -14.52
N PHE A 118 -18.40 4.33 -15.69
CA PHE A 118 -19.27 3.25 -16.13
C PHE A 118 -18.45 2.06 -16.61
N VAL A 119 -18.83 0.85 -16.21
CA VAL A 119 -18.15 -0.39 -16.58
C VAL A 119 -19.11 -1.34 -17.27
N ASN A 120 -18.66 -1.90 -18.38
CA ASN A 120 -19.35 -2.99 -19.08
C ASN A 120 -18.34 -3.98 -19.70
N LYS A 121 -18.84 -4.93 -20.50
CA LYS A 121 -17.99 -5.93 -21.18
C LYS A 121 -17.01 -5.33 -22.18
N GLN A 122 -17.29 -4.12 -22.66
CA GLN A 122 -16.42 -3.39 -23.58
C GLN A 122 -15.31 -2.64 -22.83
N GLY A 123 -15.51 -2.26 -21.56
CA GLY A 123 -14.43 -1.69 -20.74
C GLY A 123 -14.92 -0.71 -19.69
N VAL A 124 -14.00 0.16 -19.26
CA VAL A 124 -14.25 1.24 -18.31
C VAL A 124 -14.35 2.55 -19.07
N PHE A 125 -15.40 3.32 -18.82
CA PHE A 125 -15.67 4.62 -19.42
C PHE A 125 -15.76 5.68 -18.33
N THR A 126 -15.24 6.87 -18.60
CA THR A 126 -15.26 8.01 -17.69
C THR A 126 -15.93 9.19 -18.37
N GLY A 127 -16.78 9.90 -17.65
CA GLY A 127 -17.26 11.23 -18.02
C GLY A 127 -16.59 12.29 -17.14
N ASP A 128 -16.11 13.38 -17.74
CA ASP A 128 -15.57 14.52 -16.99
C ASP A 128 -16.60 15.63 -16.78
N ASP A 129 -16.18 16.73 -16.16
CA ASP A 129 -16.98 17.93 -15.87
C ASP A 129 -17.29 18.79 -17.11
N LEU A 130 -16.57 18.58 -18.22
CA LEU A 130 -16.79 19.22 -19.51
C LEU A 130 -17.68 18.39 -20.45
N GLY A 131 -18.16 17.23 -19.98
CA GLY A 131 -19.05 16.35 -20.72
C GLY A 131 -18.35 15.42 -21.70
N MET A 132 -17.02 15.34 -21.66
CA MET A 132 -16.25 14.43 -22.50
C MET A 132 -16.29 13.00 -21.94
N VAL A 133 -16.49 12.02 -22.82
CA VAL A 133 -16.52 10.60 -22.48
C VAL A 133 -15.31 9.90 -23.08
N VAL A 134 -14.54 9.21 -22.24
CA VAL A 134 -13.33 8.48 -22.62
C VAL A 134 -13.41 7.03 -22.15
N ARG A 135 -12.92 6.11 -22.98
CA ARG A 135 -12.69 4.72 -22.57
C ARG A 135 -11.26 4.59 -22.06
N ILE A 136 -11.09 4.07 -20.85
CA ILE A 136 -9.77 3.77 -20.30
C ILE A 136 -9.19 2.57 -21.06
N ASN A 137 -8.04 2.76 -21.68
CA ASN A 137 -7.30 1.68 -22.34
C ASN A 137 -6.23 1.12 -21.37
N LYS A 138 -6.11 -0.21 -21.30
CA LYS A 138 -5.08 -0.89 -20.48
C LYS A 138 -3.63 -0.54 -20.89
N ASN A 139 -3.43 0.09 -22.05
CA ASN A 139 -2.12 0.42 -22.61
C ASN A 139 -1.80 1.93 -22.54
N MET A 140 -2.39 2.68 -21.60
CA MET A 140 -1.85 4.00 -21.26
C MET A 140 -0.58 3.78 -20.42
N ILE A 141 0.50 3.41 -21.10
CA ILE A 141 1.89 3.32 -20.61
C ILE A 141 2.77 3.91 -21.70
#